data_AF-A0A9D1E6C5-F1
#
_entry.id   AF-A0A9D1E6C5-F1
#
_cell.length_a   1.000
_cell.length_b   1.000
_cell.length_c   1.000
_cell.angle_alpha   90.00
_cell.angle_beta   90.00
_cell.angle_gamma   90.00
#
_symmetry.space_group_name_H-M   'P 1'
#
loop_
_entity.id
_entity.type
_entity.pdbx_description
1 polymer ?
#
loop_
_entity_poly.entity_id
_entity_poly.type
_entity_poly.pdbx_seq_one_letter_code
_entity_poly.pdbx_strand_id
1 'polypeptide(L)'
;MIHSLSGGIIADYENLIYVFVAFESGEKAWYISPFPQINEGDCVLAPLGRTSAKGRVTRVENVTRQTAPYPVNRTREIEGIL
;
A
#
# COMPACT_ATOMS: atom_id res chain seq x y z
N MET A 1 -26.89 8.56 25.23
CA MET A 1 -26.16 7.57 24.41
C MET A 1 -25.12 8.33 23.62
N ILE A 2 -23.85 8.10 23.93
CA ILE A 2 -22.74 8.80 23.30
C ILE A 2 -22.42 8.04 22.01
N HIS A 3 -22.53 8.71 20.87
CA HIS A 3 -21.72 8.34 19.72
C HIS A 3 -20.85 9.55 19.39
N SER A 4 -19.62 9.52 19.90
CA SER A 4 -18.56 10.43 19.51
C SER A 4 -18.29 10.20 18.03
N LEU A 5 -18.68 11.16 17.20
CA LEU A 5 -18.15 11.33 15.85
C LEU A 5 -16.69 11.78 16.00
N SER A 6 -15.81 10.85 16.39
CA SER A 6 -14.37 11.05 16.26
C SER A 6 -14.08 11.19 14.78
N GLY A 7 -13.64 12.37 14.38
CA GLY A 7 -13.20 12.70 13.03
C GLY A 7 -12.06 11.79 12.58
N GLY A 8 -12.42 10.61 12.08
CA GLY A 8 -11.57 9.86 11.20
C GLY A 8 -11.58 10.60 9.88
N ILE A 9 -10.40 11.02 9.42
CA ILE A 9 -10.18 11.38 8.03
C ILE A 9 -10.83 10.27 7.21
N ILE A 10 -11.95 10.56 6.55
CA ILE A 10 -12.50 9.71 5.51
C ILE A 10 -11.51 9.88 4.37
N ALA A 11 -10.36 9.21 4.47
CA ALA A 11 -9.59 8.87 3.30
C ALA A 11 -10.60 8.13 2.44
N ASP A 12 -10.95 8.74 1.34
CA ASP A 12 -11.92 8.23 0.40
C ASP A 12 -11.38 6.89 -0.13
N TYR A 13 -11.69 5.81 0.58
CA TYR A 13 -11.24 4.44 0.27
C TYR A 13 -11.96 3.89 -0.99
N GLU A 14 -12.53 4.78 -1.81
CA GLU A 14 -13.17 4.40 -3.06
C GLU A 14 -12.12 3.88 -4.05
N ASN A 15 -10.91 4.44 -4.07
CA ASN A 15 -9.84 4.01 -4.98
C ASN A 15 -8.48 3.91 -4.25
N LEU A 16 -8.06 2.68 -3.99
CA LEU A 16 -6.75 2.34 -3.43
C LEU A 16 -5.82 1.85 -4.53
N ILE A 17 -4.56 2.23 -4.44
CA ILE A 17 -3.52 1.79 -5.38
C ILE A 17 -2.73 0.69 -4.68
N TYR A 18 -2.98 -0.55 -5.08
CA TYR A 18 -2.22 -1.70 -4.59
C TYR A 18 -1.01 -1.91 -5.46
N VAL A 19 0.15 -2.08 -4.83
CA VAL A 19 1.40 -2.36 -5.51
C VAL A 19 1.99 -3.67 -5.00
N PHE A 20 2.41 -4.53 -5.92
CA PHE A 20 3.11 -5.76 -5.59
C PHE A 20 4.61 -5.49 -5.66
N VAL A 21 5.26 -5.47 -4.49
CA VAL A 21 6.67 -5.11 -4.38
C VAL A 21 7.49 -6.38 -4.24
N ALA A 22 8.53 -6.52 -5.06
CA ALA A 22 9.54 -7.56 -4.93
C ALA A 22 10.83 -6.95 -4.35
N PHE A 23 11.23 -7.42 -3.18
CA PHE A 23 12.45 -6.97 -2.50
C PHE A 23 13.66 -7.75 -2.98
N GLU A 24 14.85 -7.16 -2.82
CA GLU A 24 16.13 -7.82 -3.16
C GLU A 24 16.37 -9.10 -2.34
N SER A 25 15.82 -9.17 -1.12
CA SER A 25 15.84 -10.37 -0.28
C SER A 25 15.06 -11.56 -0.86
N GLY A 26 14.31 -11.36 -1.95
CA GLY A 26 13.46 -12.37 -2.59
C GLY A 26 12.03 -12.43 -2.06
N GLU A 27 11.72 -11.69 -0.98
CA GLU A 27 10.35 -11.54 -0.46
C GLU A 27 9.50 -10.70 -1.41
N LYS A 28 8.22 -11.04 -1.52
CA LYS A 28 7.23 -10.29 -2.31
C LYS A 28 5.96 -10.10 -1.51
N ALA A 29 5.43 -8.89 -1.48
CA ALA A 29 4.21 -8.59 -0.75
C ALA A 29 3.41 -7.47 -1.40
N TRP A 30 2.11 -7.44 -1.08
CA TRP A 30 1.22 -6.36 -1.46
C TRP A 30 1.33 -5.21 -0.46
N TYR A 31 1.40 -4.00 -1.01
CA TYR A 31 1.39 -2.75 -0.26
C TYR A 31 0.37 -1.79 -0.87
N ILE A 32 -0.06 -0.82 -0.06
CA ILE A 32 -0.85 0.31 -0.55
C ILE A 32 0.11 1.45 -0.89
N SER A 33 -0.06 2.02 -2.07
CA SER A 33 0.65 3.23 -2.47
C SER A 33 -0.20 4.46 -2.14
N PRO A 34 0.30 5.37 -1.27
CA PRO A 34 -0.29 6.69 -1.13
C PRO A 34 0.08 7.61 -2.32
N PHE A 35 0.97 7.16 -3.21
CA PHE A 35 1.43 7.93 -4.35
C PHE A 35 0.65 7.55 -5.63
N PRO A 36 -0.09 8.50 -6.23
CA PRO A 36 -0.93 8.23 -7.41
C PRO A 36 -0.12 7.98 -8.70
N GLN A 37 1.14 8.40 -8.72
CA GLN A 37 2.02 8.35 -9.88
C GLN A 37 2.97 7.14 -9.89
N ILE A 38 2.70 6.14 -9.06
CA ILE A 38 3.52 4.92 -9.00
C ILE A 38 3.30 4.04 -10.23
N ASN A 39 4.38 3.48 -10.76
CA ASN A 39 4.34 2.65 -11.97
C ASN A 39 5.03 1.30 -11.74
N GLU A 40 4.72 0.34 -12.60
CA GLU A 40 5.44 -0.94 -12.64
C GLU A 40 6.91 -0.70 -13.02
N GLY A 41 7.81 -1.37 -12.30
CA GLY A 41 9.25 -1.23 -12.46
C GLY A 41 9.89 -0.15 -11.61
N ASP A 42 9.10 0.67 -10.92
CA ASP A 42 9.56 1.73 -10.02
C ASP A 42 10.21 1.18 -8.75
N CYS A 43 11.16 1.93 -8.19
CA CYS A 43 11.86 1.54 -6.96
C CYS A 43 11.20 2.23 -5.77
N VAL A 44 10.77 1.44 -4.79
CA VAL A 44 10.08 1.95 -3.60
C VAL A 44 10.75 1.48 -2.32
N LEU A 45 10.59 2.27 -1.27
CA LEU A 45 10.89 1.89 0.09
C LEU A 45 9.61 1.41 0.76
N ALA A 46 9.61 0.19 1.29
CA ALA A 46 8.44 -0.39 1.93
C ALA A 46 8.83 -1.18 3.19
N PRO A 47 7.94 -1.24 4.20
CA PRO A 47 8.24 -1.89 5.46
C PRO A 47 8.21 -3.42 5.31
N LEU A 48 9.35 -4.06 5.57
CA LEU A 48 9.54 -5.51 5.56
C LEU A 48 9.89 -5.98 6.97
N GLY A 49 8.92 -6.58 7.67
CA GLY A 49 9.09 -6.99 9.05
C GLY A 49 9.25 -5.80 10.00
N ARG A 50 10.44 -5.63 10.58
CA ARG A 50 10.82 -4.54 11.52
C ARG A 50 11.66 -3.43 10.88
N THR A 51 12.05 -3.58 9.61
CA THR A 51 12.89 -2.60 8.91
C THR A 51 12.22 -2.19 7.60
N SER A 52 12.75 -1.14 7.00
CA SER A 52 12.35 -0.67 5.67
C SER A 52 13.31 -1.26 4.66
N ALA A 53 12.79 -1.86 3.60
CA ALA A 53 13.59 -2.46 2.55
C ALA A 53 13.28 -1.78 1.22
N LYS A 54 14.29 -1.73 0.35
CA LYS A 54 14.10 -1.31 -1.04
C LYS A 54 13.54 -2.48 -1.83
N GLY A 55 12.50 -2.21 -2.60
CA GLY A 55 11.89 -3.18 -3.47
C GLY A 55 11.46 -2.54 -4.78
N ARG A 56 11.21 -3.38 -5.77
CA ARG A 56 10.76 -2.96 -7.08
C ARG A 56 9.30 -3.30 -7.25
N VAL A 57 8.52 -2.35 -7.74
CA VAL A 57 7.12 -2.57 -8.09
C VAL A 57 7.08 -3.53 -9.27
N THR A 58 6.41 -4.64 -9.11
CA THR A 58 6.23 -5.66 -10.16
C THR A 58 4.82 -5.66 -10.72
N ARG A 59 3.87 -5.07 -10.00
CA ARG A 59 2.48 -4.91 -10.44
C ARG A 59 1.83 -3.72 -9.74
N VAL A 60 0.96 -3.01 -10.43
CA VAL A 60 0.11 -1.94 -9.88
C VAL A 60 -1.35 -2.26 -10.19
N GLU A 61 -2.23 -2.19 -9.20
CA GLU A 61 -3.67 -2.41 -9.35
C GLU A 61 -4.45 -1.31 -8.65
N ASN A 62 -5.36 -0.68 -9.39
CA ASN A 62 -6.34 0.24 -8.83
C ASN A 62 -7.53 -0.58 -8.37
N VAL A 63 -7.76 -0.62 -7.07
CA VAL A 63 -8.78 -1.46 -6.45
C VAL A 63 -9.62 -0.64 -5.49
N THR A 64 -10.89 -1.02 -5.38
CA THR A 64 -11.74 -0.50 -4.31
C THR A 64 -11.53 -1.35 -3.06
N ARG A 65 -12.00 -0.88 -1.90
CA ARG A 65 -11.99 -1.70 -0.66
C ARG A 65 -12.69 -3.05 -0.82
N GLN A 66 -13.66 -3.17 -1.73
CA GLN A 66 -14.41 -4.40 -1.98
C GLN A 66 -13.65 -5.39 -2.89
N THR A 67 -12.77 -4.88 -3.75
CA THR A 67 -12.01 -5.67 -4.73
C THR A 67 -10.52 -5.79 -4.37
N ALA A 68 -10.14 -5.36 -3.17
CA ALA A 68 -8.76 -5.39 -2.72
C ALA A 68 -8.25 -6.86 -2.64
N PRO A 69 -7.09 -7.18 -3.23
CA PRO A 69 -6.55 -8.54 -3.22
C PRO A 69 -6.08 -8.97 -1.83
N TYR A 70 -5.86 -8.02 -0.93
CA TYR A 70 -5.49 -8.25 0.46
C TYR A 70 -6.28 -7.31 1.39
N PRO A 71 -6.62 -7.72 2.62
CA PRO A 71 -7.37 -6.87 3.53
C PRO A 71 -6.66 -5.54 3.79
N VAL A 72 -7.33 -4.42 3.47
CA VAL A 72 -6.81 -3.06 3.64
C VAL A 72 -6.23 -2.83 5.04
N ASN A 73 -6.94 -3.25 6.09
CA ASN A 73 -6.52 -3.11 7.50
C ASN A 73 -5.24 -3.90 7.88
N ARG A 74 -4.79 -4.84 7.03
CA ARG A 74 -3.56 -5.62 7.24
C ARG A 74 -2.47 -5.26 6.24
N THR A 75 -2.82 -4.51 5.20
CA THR A 75 -1.87 -4.11 4.16
C THR A 75 -1.09 -2.91 4.67
N ARG A 76 0.23 -2.97 4.58
CA ARG A 76 1.07 -1.83 4.94
C ARG A 76 1.18 -0.88 3.76
N GLU A 77 1.44 0.39 4.04
CA GLU A 77 1.71 1.39 3.00
C GLU A 77 3.20 1.40 2.66
N ILE A 78 3.54 1.76 1.42
CA ILE A 78 4.92 2.08 1.06
C ILE A 78 5.30 3.43 1.67
N GLU A 79 6.57 3.56 2.08
CA GLU A 79 7.06 4.76 2.77
C GLU A 79 7.53 5.84 1.80
N GLY A 80 7.97 5.46 0.60
CA GLY A 80 8.44 6.41 -0.41
C GLY A 80 8.76 5.76 -1.75
N ILE A 81 8.75 6.60 -2.79
CA ILE A 81 9.31 6.31 -4.11
C ILE A 81 10.76 6.83 -4.14
N LEU A 82 11.68 6.08 -4.76
CA LEU A 82 13.12 6.37 -4.81
C LEU A 82 13.58 6.81 -6.21
#